data_AF-A0AAW6CSL8-F1
#
_entry.id   AF-A0AAW6CSL8-F1
#
_cell.length_a   1.000
_cell.length_b   1.000
_cell.length_c   1.000
_cell.angle_alpha   90.00
_cell.angle_beta   90.00
_cell.angle_gamma   90.00
#
_symmetry.space_group_name_H-M   'P 1'
#
loop_
_entity.id
_entity.type
_entity.pdbx_description
1 polymer ?
#
loop_
_entity_poly.entity_id
_entity_poly.type
_entity_poly.pdbx_seq_one_letter_code
_entity_poly.pdbx_strand_id
1 'polypeptide(L)'
;MARGDGIHRTNARNMRLTAAKIGNAQQHNEREKESYVNQDIVPERTHLNVHFKKPTAGYAEMFEQLKKDGIISTRGLKEDAFLYGELVFDVNTAYFHNHGGYDFAKQFYTDAYKSAIEIVGGEQYILSAVMHADERNRAMSDALGQDVYHYHLHVVYIPIVEKQILWSKRCKDKSLVGTVKETIQQVSMSKKWDSKPALDEHGKPLLNANGKTVLRKSYSVLQDDFFAAMRKAGYDDVERGERGSSEEHLTVTQFKVQQEQARLAEFTEQNRQQEKQAATLGSKIEKIQNQRVDVRSIEKIVATSIPFSSKVAVEREDFDRLSTLAKKYVTAEKKESKLQKALDAASKLIAKLKAEIDSLKQEISDYKSVHSKLRAAELERENTELRGKVRSYEDVIQRNNLWRFFHPRKEKAVTRDEAR
;
A
#
# COMPACT_ATOMS: atom_id res chain seq x y z
N MET A 1 -0.81 -9.00 1.07
CA MET A 1 -0.23 -8.02 2.02
C MET A 1 -0.28 -8.63 3.42
N ALA A 2 0.34 -8.01 4.42
CA ALA A 2 0.28 -8.48 5.81
C ALA A 2 -1.19 -8.56 6.28
N ARG A 3 -1.64 -9.73 6.72
CA ARG A 3 -3.04 -9.96 7.14
C ARG A 3 -3.27 -9.73 8.65
N GLY A 4 -2.23 -9.35 9.39
CA GLY A 4 -2.33 -9.16 10.85
C GLY A 4 -2.62 -10.45 11.63
N ASP A 5 -2.51 -11.61 10.98
CA ASP A 5 -2.81 -12.95 11.52
C ASP A 5 -1.58 -13.62 12.16
N GLY A 6 -0.51 -12.87 12.39
CA GLY A 6 0.75 -13.39 12.94
C GLY A 6 1.60 -14.18 11.95
N ILE A 7 1.16 -14.36 10.70
CA ILE A 7 1.89 -15.14 9.69
C ILE A 7 2.70 -14.22 8.77
N HIS A 8 3.99 -14.48 8.67
CA HIS A 8 4.93 -13.73 7.84
C HIS A 8 4.93 -14.27 6.41
N ARG A 9 4.26 -13.56 5.49
CA ARG A 9 4.13 -14.02 4.10
C ARG A 9 5.03 -13.26 3.14
N THR A 10 5.72 -14.00 2.28
CA THR A 10 6.43 -13.43 1.14
C THR A 10 5.46 -12.88 0.10
N ASN A 11 5.77 -11.71 -0.45
CA ASN A 11 5.07 -11.12 -1.58
C ASN A 11 6.07 -10.79 -2.69
N ALA A 12 5.76 -11.23 -3.90
CA ALA A 12 6.47 -10.83 -5.10
C ALA A 12 5.44 -10.35 -6.12
N ARG A 13 5.67 -9.17 -6.69
CA ARG A 13 4.82 -8.59 -7.74
C ARG A 13 5.65 -8.09 -8.91
N ASN A 14 5.06 -8.09 -10.10
CA ASN A 14 5.66 -7.54 -11.30
C ASN A 14 4.76 -6.46 -11.89
N MET A 15 5.25 -5.22 -11.91
CA MET A 15 4.59 -4.11 -12.58
C MET A 15 5.11 -3.97 -14.00
N ARG A 16 4.19 -3.86 -14.98
CA ARG A 16 4.54 -3.67 -16.40
C ARG A 16 4.66 -2.18 -16.70
N LEU A 17 5.78 -1.78 -17.28
CA LEU A 17 6.12 -0.38 -17.49
C LEU A 17 6.37 -0.11 -18.98
N THR A 18 5.74 0.95 -19.49
CA THR A 18 6.01 1.50 -20.83
C THR A 18 7.12 2.54 -20.75
N ALA A 19 7.65 2.97 -21.90
CA ALA A 19 8.64 4.05 -21.96
C ALA A 19 8.17 5.34 -21.26
N ALA A 20 6.87 5.67 -21.34
CA ALA A 20 6.32 6.86 -20.69
C ALA A 20 6.32 6.79 -19.14
N LYS A 21 6.37 5.59 -18.55
CA LYS A 21 6.30 5.41 -17.09
C LYS A 21 7.65 5.20 -16.41
N ILE A 22 8.70 4.89 -17.19
CA ILE A 22 10.00 4.50 -16.63
C ILE A 22 10.68 5.64 -15.85
N GLY A 23 10.54 6.89 -16.33
CA GLY A 23 11.11 8.06 -15.63
C GLY A 23 10.49 8.26 -14.24
N ASN A 24 9.18 8.07 -14.11
CA ASN A 24 8.51 8.15 -12.81
C ASN A 24 8.96 7.04 -11.85
N ALA A 25 9.22 5.83 -12.36
CA ALA A 25 9.76 4.73 -11.57
C ALA A 25 11.19 5.02 -11.11
N GLN A 26 12.04 5.55 -11.99
CA GLN A 26 13.41 5.98 -11.64
C GLN A 26 13.38 7.03 -10.54
N GLN A 27 12.67 8.14 -10.75
CA GLN A 27 12.63 9.23 -9.78
C GLN A 27 12.09 8.80 -8.41
N HIS A 28 11.20 7.79 -8.39
CA HIS A 28 10.75 7.18 -7.15
C HIS A 28 11.85 6.34 -6.50
N ASN A 29 12.43 5.39 -7.22
CA ASN A 29 13.36 4.39 -6.68
C ASN A 29 14.72 5.00 -6.31
N GLU A 30 15.22 5.91 -7.13
CA GLU A 30 16.50 6.57 -6.94
C GLU A 30 16.39 7.84 -6.07
N ARG A 31 15.19 8.10 -5.56
CA ARG A 31 14.86 9.24 -4.70
C ARG A 31 15.22 10.61 -5.31
N GLU A 32 14.91 10.81 -6.60
CA GLU A 32 15.26 12.03 -7.36
C GLU A 32 14.19 13.13 -7.33
N LYS A 33 13.05 12.94 -6.65
CA LYS A 33 11.99 13.95 -6.57
C LYS A 33 12.24 14.88 -5.40
N GLU A 34 11.94 16.16 -5.59
CA GLU A 34 11.93 17.15 -4.51
C GLU A 34 10.81 16.89 -3.50
N SER A 35 9.70 16.28 -3.93
CA SER A 35 8.57 15.95 -3.07
C SER A 35 7.90 14.63 -3.45
N TYR A 36 7.38 13.94 -2.43
CA TYR A 36 6.72 12.66 -2.56
C TYR A 36 5.29 12.74 -2.06
N VAL A 37 4.37 12.13 -2.82
CA VAL A 37 2.99 11.92 -2.36
C VAL A 37 2.95 10.93 -1.19
N ASN A 38 3.92 10.03 -1.13
CA ASN A 38 4.08 9.12 0.00
C ASN A 38 4.70 9.88 1.18
N GLN A 39 3.85 10.39 2.07
CA GLN A 39 4.23 11.03 3.32
C GLN A 39 4.98 10.12 4.31
N ASP A 40 5.09 8.82 4.02
CA ASP A 40 5.82 7.88 4.87
C ASP A 40 7.31 7.84 4.55
N ILE A 41 7.73 8.43 3.42
CA ILE A 41 9.16 8.57 3.10
C ILE A 41 9.76 9.60 4.05
N VAL A 42 10.82 9.20 4.75
CA VAL A 42 11.60 10.02 5.67
C VAL A 42 12.92 10.40 4.97
N PRO A 43 13.04 11.62 4.40
CA PRO A 43 14.20 12.01 3.60
C PRO A 43 15.54 11.86 4.32
N GLU A 44 15.55 12.09 5.64
CA GLU A 44 16.74 11.95 6.48
C GLU A 44 17.29 10.53 6.48
N ARG A 45 16.48 9.53 6.14
CA ARG A 45 16.85 8.11 6.10
C ARG A 45 17.13 7.58 4.70
N THR A 46 16.98 8.37 3.64
CA THR A 46 17.25 7.92 2.27
C THR A 46 18.67 7.38 2.09
N HIS A 47 19.64 7.86 2.89
CA HIS A 47 21.01 7.32 2.91
C HIS A 47 21.13 5.86 3.42
N LEU A 48 20.06 5.31 4.01
CA LEU A 48 19.95 3.92 4.44
C LEU A 48 19.33 3.02 3.36
N ASN A 49 18.91 3.57 2.22
CA ASN A 49 18.52 2.74 1.08
C ASN A 49 19.75 1.99 0.56
N VAL A 50 19.56 0.73 0.15
CA VAL A 50 20.66 -0.14 -0.26
C VAL A 50 20.51 -0.52 -1.72
N HIS A 51 21.43 -0.08 -2.55
CA HIS A 51 21.54 -0.52 -3.93
C HIS A 51 22.31 -1.84 -4.00
N PHE A 52 21.62 -2.92 -4.38
CA PHE A 52 22.27 -4.15 -4.80
C PHE A 52 22.78 -4.05 -6.24
N LYS A 53 22.09 -3.24 -7.05
CA LYS A 53 22.57 -2.81 -8.36
C LYS A 53 22.26 -1.35 -8.56
N LYS A 54 23.29 -0.51 -8.53
CA LYS A 54 23.17 0.92 -8.81
C LYS A 54 23.11 1.15 -10.32
N PRO A 55 22.17 1.98 -10.83
CA PRO A 55 22.15 2.33 -12.24
C PRO A 55 23.40 3.13 -12.61
N THR A 56 23.94 2.90 -13.82
CA THR A 56 25.10 3.62 -14.34
C THR A 56 24.73 4.91 -15.08
N ALA A 57 23.46 5.05 -15.46
CA ALA A 57 22.87 6.17 -16.19
C ALA A 57 21.35 6.17 -15.96
N GLY A 58 20.59 7.05 -16.61
CA GLY A 58 19.13 6.97 -16.55
C GLY A 58 18.62 5.62 -17.09
N TYR A 59 17.52 5.10 -16.54
CA TYR A 59 16.99 3.79 -16.94
C TYR A 59 16.70 3.69 -18.44
N ALA A 60 16.15 4.76 -19.03
CA ALA A 60 15.90 4.83 -20.47
C ALA A 60 17.21 4.88 -21.29
N GLU A 61 18.25 5.53 -20.77
CA GLU A 61 19.56 5.62 -21.42
C GLU A 61 20.26 4.26 -21.41
N MET A 62 20.24 3.57 -20.27
CA MET A 62 20.76 2.20 -20.14
C MET A 62 20.05 1.23 -21.11
N PHE A 63 18.73 1.37 -21.28
CA PHE A 63 17.98 0.57 -22.24
C PHE A 63 18.42 0.81 -23.69
N GLU A 64 18.55 2.07 -24.09
CA GLU A 64 19.02 2.40 -25.45
C GLU A 64 20.48 1.96 -25.66
N GLN A 65 21.32 2.00 -24.61
CA GLN A 65 22.68 1.49 -24.66
C GLN A 65 22.69 -0.04 -24.88
N LEU A 66 21.91 -0.82 -24.13
CA LEU A 66 21.81 -2.26 -24.32
C LEU A 66 21.30 -2.65 -25.72
N LYS A 67 20.40 -1.84 -26.29
CA LYS A 67 19.90 -2.01 -27.66
C LYS A 67 20.96 -1.66 -28.70
N LYS A 68 21.73 -0.60 -28.48
CA LYS A 68 22.84 -0.18 -29.35
C LYS A 68 23.97 -1.21 -29.35
N ASP A 69 24.25 -1.81 -28.21
CA ASP A 69 25.26 -2.86 -28.04
C ASP A 69 24.81 -4.22 -28.59
N GLY A 70 23.57 -4.33 -29.08
CA GLY A 70 23.02 -5.57 -29.62
C GLY A 70 22.73 -6.64 -28.56
N ILE A 71 22.82 -6.30 -27.28
CA ILE A 71 22.52 -7.20 -26.15
C ILE A 71 21.02 -7.50 -26.10
N ILE A 72 20.18 -6.54 -26.48
CA ILE A 72 18.72 -6.71 -26.58
C ILE A 72 18.19 -6.29 -27.95
N SER A 73 17.07 -6.88 -28.35
CA SER A 73 16.34 -6.54 -29.58
C SER A 73 14.93 -6.06 -29.26
N THR A 74 14.56 -4.92 -29.84
CA THR A 74 13.19 -4.37 -29.84
C THR A 74 12.50 -4.52 -31.19
N ARG A 75 13.05 -5.35 -32.10
CA ARG A 75 12.56 -5.50 -33.47
C ARG A 75 11.09 -5.92 -33.50
N GLY A 76 10.25 -5.12 -34.16
CA GLY A 76 8.83 -5.40 -34.35
C GLY A 76 7.95 -5.11 -33.13
N LEU A 77 8.47 -4.42 -32.11
CA LEU A 77 7.64 -3.89 -31.03
C LEU A 77 6.89 -2.63 -31.47
N LYS A 78 5.68 -2.47 -30.95
CA LYS A 78 4.90 -1.24 -31.07
C LYS A 78 5.44 -0.17 -30.12
N GLU A 79 5.11 1.09 -30.39
CA GLU A 79 5.54 2.23 -29.54
C GLU A 79 4.97 2.14 -28.11
N ASP A 80 3.78 1.57 -27.94
CA ASP A 80 3.10 1.39 -26.65
C ASP A 80 3.49 0.07 -25.94
N ALA A 81 4.50 -0.64 -26.44
CA ALA A 81 4.93 -1.89 -25.83
C ALA A 81 5.44 -1.69 -24.39
N PHE A 82 5.19 -2.68 -23.54
CA PHE A 82 5.81 -2.77 -22.23
C PHE A 82 7.27 -3.18 -22.38
N LEU A 83 8.17 -2.21 -22.32
CA LEU A 83 9.61 -2.38 -22.51
C LEU A 83 10.32 -2.75 -21.20
N TYR A 84 9.72 -2.47 -20.06
CA TYR A 84 10.32 -2.64 -18.74
C TYR A 84 9.37 -3.37 -17.79
N GLY A 85 9.94 -4.08 -16.84
CA GLY A 85 9.22 -4.60 -15.67
C GLY A 85 9.86 -4.10 -14.39
N GLU A 86 9.06 -4.06 -13.32
CA GLU A 86 9.54 -3.78 -11.97
C GLU A 86 9.05 -4.88 -11.05
N LEU A 87 9.99 -5.70 -10.57
CA LEU A 87 9.71 -6.65 -9.50
C LEU A 87 9.73 -5.91 -8.17
N VAL A 88 8.73 -6.15 -7.33
CA VAL A 88 8.76 -5.69 -5.94
C VAL A 88 8.66 -6.91 -5.04
N PHE A 89 9.66 -7.06 -4.18
CA PHE A 89 9.73 -8.10 -3.17
C PHE A 89 9.49 -7.50 -1.79
N ASP A 90 8.59 -8.12 -1.04
CA ASP A 90 8.10 -7.56 0.21
C ASP A 90 7.74 -8.67 1.21
N VAL A 91 7.91 -8.36 2.50
CA VAL A 91 7.49 -9.16 3.65
C VAL A 91 6.94 -8.19 4.71
N ASN A 92 6.00 -8.63 5.53
CA ASN A 92 5.41 -7.75 6.55
C ASN A 92 6.48 -7.15 7.48
N THR A 93 6.33 -5.86 7.81
CA THR A 93 7.29 -5.11 8.66
C THR A 93 7.62 -5.83 9.97
N ALA A 94 6.64 -6.49 10.59
CA ALA A 94 6.83 -7.24 11.83
C ALA A 94 7.89 -8.35 11.70
N TYR A 95 8.02 -8.98 10.53
CA TYR A 95 9.05 -9.98 10.28
C TYR A 95 10.44 -9.42 10.51
N PHE A 96 10.78 -8.32 9.83
CA PHE A 96 12.09 -7.69 9.96
C PHE A 96 12.30 -7.13 11.35
N HIS A 97 11.29 -6.47 11.93
CA HIS A 97 11.37 -5.94 13.30
C HIS A 97 11.77 -7.02 14.32
N ASN A 98 11.21 -8.23 14.20
CA ASN A 98 11.46 -9.33 15.13
C ASN A 98 12.79 -10.07 14.87
N HIS A 99 13.42 -9.84 13.73
CA HIS A 99 14.64 -10.56 13.30
C HIS A 99 15.90 -9.69 13.29
N GLY A 100 15.90 -8.54 13.97
CA GLY A 100 17.05 -7.63 14.06
C GLY A 100 16.98 -6.41 13.14
N GLY A 101 15.83 -6.20 12.49
CA GLY A 101 15.52 -4.97 11.75
C GLY A 101 16.36 -4.80 10.50
N TYR A 102 17.06 -3.66 10.41
CA TYR A 102 17.71 -3.18 9.19
C TYR A 102 18.81 -4.12 8.66
N ASP A 103 19.67 -4.64 9.52
CA ASP A 103 20.78 -5.49 9.08
C ASP A 103 20.29 -6.87 8.61
N PHE A 104 19.26 -7.40 9.25
CA PHE A 104 18.59 -8.61 8.77
C PHE A 104 17.87 -8.37 7.45
N ALA A 105 17.19 -7.23 7.29
CA ALA A 105 16.57 -6.86 6.02
C ALA A 105 17.59 -6.77 4.87
N LYS A 106 18.76 -6.17 5.10
CA LYS A 106 19.85 -6.15 4.11
C LYS A 106 20.23 -7.55 3.64
N GLN A 107 20.45 -8.47 4.58
CA GLN A 107 20.82 -9.84 4.26
C GLN A 107 19.69 -10.54 3.48
N PHE A 108 18.46 -10.43 3.98
CA PHE A 108 17.27 -10.96 3.31
C PHE A 108 17.14 -10.49 1.87
N TYR A 109 17.27 -9.18 1.64
CA TYR A 109 17.13 -8.61 0.30
C TYR A 109 18.36 -8.82 -0.59
N THR A 110 19.53 -9.11 -0.02
CA THR A 110 20.68 -9.61 -0.78
C THR A 110 20.36 -10.96 -1.41
N ASP A 111 19.74 -11.87 -0.65
CA ASP A 111 19.34 -13.18 -1.16
C ASP A 111 18.12 -13.10 -2.10
N ALA A 112 17.17 -12.20 -1.81
CA ALA A 112 16.08 -11.88 -2.73
C ALA A 112 16.61 -11.34 -4.07
N TYR A 113 17.67 -10.53 -4.06
CA TYR A 113 18.28 -10.01 -5.27
C TYR A 113 18.90 -11.11 -6.14
N LYS A 114 19.55 -12.12 -5.54
CA LYS A 114 20.04 -13.30 -6.27
C LYS A 114 18.88 -14.04 -6.96
N SER A 115 17.77 -14.22 -6.26
CA SER A 115 16.55 -14.78 -6.86
C SER A 115 16.03 -13.92 -8.02
N ALA A 116 16.07 -12.59 -7.88
CA ALA A 116 15.68 -11.68 -8.96
C ALA A 116 16.54 -11.83 -10.22
N ILE A 117 17.86 -12.03 -10.08
CA ILE A 117 18.78 -12.31 -11.21
C ILE A 117 18.34 -13.57 -11.96
N GLU A 118 18.04 -14.66 -11.24
CA GLU A 118 17.55 -15.91 -11.83
C GLU A 118 16.20 -15.73 -12.53
N ILE A 119 15.24 -15.05 -11.87
CA ILE A 119 13.91 -14.77 -12.41
C ILE A 119 14.00 -13.94 -13.70
N VAL A 120 14.83 -12.91 -13.71
CA VAL A 120 15.03 -12.02 -14.87
C VAL A 120 15.78 -12.75 -16.00
N GLY A 121 16.64 -13.71 -15.67
CA GLY A 121 17.43 -14.49 -16.62
C GLY A 121 18.80 -13.87 -16.92
N GLY A 122 19.34 -13.10 -15.98
CA GLY A 122 20.65 -12.46 -16.09
C GLY A 122 20.70 -11.06 -15.49
N GLU A 123 21.77 -10.76 -14.76
CA GLU A 123 21.96 -9.47 -14.10
C GLU A 123 22.11 -8.32 -15.10
N GLN A 124 22.64 -8.59 -16.29
CA GLN A 124 22.81 -7.60 -17.37
C GLN A 124 21.49 -7.00 -17.87
N TYR A 125 20.35 -7.65 -17.59
CA TYR A 125 19.02 -7.15 -17.95
C TYR A 125 18.33 -6.41 -16.81
N ILE A 126 18.96 -6.33 -15.63
CA ILE A 126 18.51 -5.52 -14.50
C ILE A 126 19.14 -4.13 -14.65
N LEU A 127 18.30 -3.09 -14.61
CA LEU A 127 18.70 -1.68 -14.70
C LEU A 127 19.06 -1.12 -13.33
N SER A 128 18.26 -1.43 -12.31
CA SER A 128 18.50 -1.04 -10.91
C SER A 128 17.86 -2.05 -9.97
N ALA A 129 18.46 -2.23 -8.80
CA ALA A 129 17.90 -2.97 -7.69
C ALA A 129 18.20 -2.25 -6.38
N VAL A 130 17.15 -1.74 -5.72
CA VAL A 130 17.26 -0.91 -4.51
C VAL A 130 16.27 -1.36 -3.44
N MET A 131 16.79 -1.59 -2.24
CA MET A 131 15.98 -1.74 -1.03
C MET A 131 15.70 -0.36 -0.45
N HIS A 132 14.41 -0.04 -0.29
CA HIS A 132 14.00 1.14 0.47
C HIS A 132 13.94 0.81 1.96
N ALA A 133 14.52 1.68 2.77
CA ALA A 133 14.59 1.61 4.23
C ALA A 133 14.17 2.93 4.92
N ASP A 134 13.62 3.84 4.12
CA ASP A 134 13.22 5.19 4.47
C ASP A 134 11.70 5.35 4.60
N GLU A 135 10.92 4.28 4.45
CA GLU A 135 9.45 4.33 4.53
C GLU A 135 8.96 3.93 5.93
N ARG A 136 8.37 4.87 6.67
CA ARG A 136 7.85 4.66 8.03
C ARG A 136 6.54 3.90 8.01
N ASN A 137 6.45 2.81 8.77
CA ASN A 137 5.19 2.11 9.01
C ASN A 137 4.44 2.80 10.15
N ARG A 138 3.54 3.75 9.82
CA ARG A 138 2.79 4.52 10.84
C ARG A 138 2.00 3.64 11.79
N ALA A 139 1.26 2.67 11.26
CA ALA A 139 0.38 1.83 12.06
C ALA A 139 1.16 1.07 13.15
N MET A 140 2.31 0.49 12.78
CA MET A 140 3.16 -0.21 13.75
C MET A 140 3.93 0.76 14.65
N SER A 141 4.33 1.94 14.13
CA SER A 141 5.03 2.95 14.93
C SER A 141 4.13 3.52 16.04
N ASP A 142 2.89 3.85 15.70
CA ASP A 142 1.88 4.36 16.64
C ASP A 142 1.56 3.30 17.71
N ALA A 143 1.43 2.03 17.30
CA ALA A 143 1.11 0.93 18.21
C ALA A 143 2.24 0.63 19.21
N LEU A 144 3.51 0.79 18.80
CA LEU A 144 4.67 0.53 19.65
C LEU A 144 5.23 1.77 20.35
N GLY A 145 4.78 2.97 19.98
CA GLY A 145 5.30 4.23 20.52
C GLY A 145 6.75 4.52 20.12
N GLN A 146 7.27 3.87 19.07
CA GLN A 146 8.62 4.04 18.55
C GLN A 146 8.60 4.00 17.02
N ASP A 147 9.60 4.60 16.36
CA ASP A 147 9.65 4.59 14.90
C ASP A 147 10.00 3.20 14.35
N VAL A 148 9.10 2.68 13.51
CA VAL A 148 9.28 1.40 12.81
C VAL A 148 9.22 1.64 11.31
N TYR A 149 10.20 1.09 10.60
CA TYR A 149 10.36 1.27 9.16
C TYR A 149 10.01 -0.01 8.39
N HIS A 150 9.43 0.18 7.21
CA HIS A 150 9.09 -0.84 6.25
C HIS A 150 10.20 -0.99 5.22
N TYR A 151 10.61 -2.24 4.98
CA TYR A 151 11.64 -2.58 4.03
C TYR A 151 11.02 -3.32 2.86
N HIS A 152 11.40 -2.95 1.64
CA HIS A 152 11.02 -3.67 0.43
C HIS A 152 12.03 -3.40 -0.68
N LEU A 153 12.14 -4.32 -1.63
CA LEU A 153 13.11 -4.28 -2.73
C LEU A 153 12.39 -4.04 -4.05
N HIS A 154 12.79 -2.99 -4.76
CA HIS A 154 12.42 -2.75 -6.17
C HIS A 154 13.55 -3.23 -7.08
N VAL A 155 13.22 -4.01 -8.10
CA VAL A 155 14.14 -4.46 -9.15
C VAL A 155 13.56 -4.10 -10.51
N VAL A 156 14.15 -3.08 -11.15
CA VAL A 156 13.76 -2.64 -12.49
C VAL A 156 14.56 -3.41 -13.52
N TYR A 157 13.89 -4.05 -14.47
CA TYR A 157 14.51 -4.96 -15.44
C TYR A 157 13.87 -4.88 -16.82
N ILE A 158 14.55 -5.45 -17.81
CA ILE A 158 14.08 -5.60 -19.19
C ILE A 158 13.59 -7.05 -19.38
N PRO A 159 12.31 -7.27 -19.78
CA PRO A 159 11.76 -8.61 -19.95
C PRO A 159 12.27 -9.24 -21.25
N ILE A 160 13.35 -10.02 -21.16
CA ILE A 160 13.95 -10.69 -22.32
C ILE A 160 13.42 -12.10 -22.52
N VAL A 161 13.33 -12.52 -23.77
CA VAL A 161 13.11 -13.91 -24.18
C VAL A 161 14.01 -14.24 -25.36
N GLU A 162 14.56 -15.44 -25.37
CA GLU A 162 15.29 -15.93 -26.53
C GLU A 162 14.32 -16.12 -27.70
N LYS A 163 14.66 -15.57 -28.86
CA LYS A 163 13.87 -15.71 -30.09
C LYS A 163 14.78 -16.10 -31.24
N GLN A 164 14.53 -17.28 -31.79
CA GLN A 164 15.13 -17.73 -33.03
C GLN A 164 14.40 -17.08 -34.22
N ILE A 165 15.15 -16.43 -35.08
CA ILE A 165 14.69 -15.88 -36.35
C ILE A 165 15.10 -16.88 -37.42
N LEU A 166 14.13 -17.41 -38.17
CA LEU A 166 14.36 -18.39 -39.22
C LEU A 166 14.57 -17.72 -40.58
N TRP A 167 15.26 -18.41 -41.49
CA TRP A 167 15.35 -17.98 -42.89
C TRP A 167 13.97 -17.98 -43.55
N SER A 168 13.61 -16.84 -44.16
CA SER A 168 12.31 -16.67 -44.79
C SER A 168 12.15 -17.56 -46.04
N LYS A 169 10.89 -17.83 -46.43
CA LYS A 169 10.57 -18.53 -47.69
C LYS A 169 11.13 -17.85 -48.95
N ARG A 170 11.48 -16.56 -48.86
CA ARG A 170 12.08 -15.76 -49.93
C ARG A 170 13.62 -15.90 -50.01
N CYS A 171 14.24 -16.72 -49.17
CA CYS A 171 15.67 -17.02 -49.28
C CYS A 171 16.00 -17.61 -50.66
N LYS A 172 17.12 -17.16 -51.23
CA LYS A 172 17.64 -17.65 -52.51
C LYS A 172 18.13 -19.09 -52.39
N ASP A 173 18.90 -19.37 -51.35
CA ASP A 173 19.28 -20.72 -50.98
C ASP A 173 18.09 -21.43 -50.32
N LYS A 174 17.60 -22.48 -50.98
CA LYS A 174 16.42 -23.24 -50.54
C LYS A 174 16.73 -24.20 -49.39
N SER A 175 17.98 -24.63 -49.21
CA SER A 175 18.38 -25.50 -48.10
C SER A 175 18.32 -24.79 -46.74
N LEU A 176 18.50 -23.46 -46.75
CA LEU A 176 18.46 -22.65 -45.54
C LEU A 176 17.04 -22.32 -45.07
N VAL A 177 16.02 -22.41 -45.92
CA VAL A 177 14.64 -22.01 -45.57
C VAL A 177 14.13 -22.83 -44.37
N GLY A 178 13.65 -22.14 -43.33
CA GLY A 178 13.17 -22.79 -42.11
C GLY A 178 14.26 -23.13 -41.09
N THR A 179 15.54 -23.02 -41.43
CA THR A 179 16.66 -23.13 -40.47
C THR A 179 16.85 -21.84 -39.68
N VAL A 180 17.50 -21.92 -38.52
CA VAL A 180 17.79 -20.76 -37.66
C VAL A 180 18.82 -19.86 -38.34
N LYS A 181 18.42 -18.61 -38.58
CA LYS A 181 19.28 -17.57 -39.14
C LYS A 181 20.04 -16.82 -38.05
N GLU A 182 19.35 -16.40 -37.01
CA GLU A 182 19.93 -15.68 -35.88
C GLU A 182 19.10 -15.95 -34.62
N THR A 183 19.76 -16.01 -33.47
CA THR A 183 19.11 -16.07 -32.16
C THR A 183 19.31 -14.72 -31.49
N ILE A 184 18.21 -14.07 -31.09
CA ILE A 184 18.23 -12.74 -30.48
C ILE A 184 17.60 -12.76 -29.10
N GLN A 185 18.05 -11.86 -28.22
CA GLN A 185 17.40 -11.60 -26.93
C GLN A 185 16.30 -10.55 -27.14
N GLN A 186 15.09 -11.02 -27.43
CA GLN A 186 13.97 -10.16 -27.77
C GLN A 186 13.29 -9.63 -26.50
N VAL A 187 13.05 -8.32 -26.44
CA VAL A 187 12.21 -7.73 -25.39
C VAL A 187 10.76 -8.16 -25.62
N SER A 188 10.15 -8.84 -24.64
CA SER A 188 8.77 -9.30 -24.68
C SER A 188 8.20 -9.59 -23.28
N MET A 189 7.46 -8.61 -22.74
CA MET A 189 6.78 -8.77 -21.45
C MET A 189 5.77 -9.91 -21.42
N SER A 190 4.97 -10.08 -22.47
CA SER A 190 3.93 -11.11 -22.52
C SER A 190 4.52 -12.52 -22.56
N LYS A 191 5.58 -12.74 -23.33
CA LYS A 191 6.25 -14.04 -23.42
C LYS A 191 7.06 -14.36 -22.17
N LYS A 192 7.73 -13.37 -21.58
CA LYS A 192 8.49 -13.55 -20.33
C LYS A 192 7.59 -14.09 -19.21
N TRP A 193 6.34 -13.63 -19.17
CA TRP A 193 5.36 -13.98 -18.15
C TRP A 193 4.21 -14.81 -18.71
N ASP A 194 4.52 -15.73 -19.62
CA ASP A 194 3.52 -16.66 -20.14
C ASP A 194 3.04 -17.61 -19.03
N SER A 195 1.80 -18.07 -19.14
CA SER A 195 1.21 -18.95 -18.13
C SER A 195 1.77 -20.36 -18.26
N LYS A 196 2.20 -20.97 -17.15
CA LYS A 196 2.75 -22.33 -17.13
C LYS A 196 1.64 -23.36 -16.87
N PRO A 197 1.74 -24.61 -17.34
CA PRO A 197 0.80 -25.66 -16.94
C PRO A 197 0.81 -25.88 -15.42
N ALA A 198 -0.37 -26.08 -14.83
CA ALA A 198 -0.52 -26.54 -13.45
C ALA A 198 -0.15 -28.02 -13.40
N LEU A 199 0.69 -28.40 -12.44
CA LEU A 199 1.14 -29.78 -12.27
C LEU A 199 0.47 -30.39 -11.02
N ASP A 200 0.21 -31.68 -11.04
CA ASP A 200 -0.23 -32.47 -9.89
C ASP A 200 0.95 -32.82 -8.96
N GLU A 201 0.68 -33.57 -7.88
CA GLU A 201 1.67 -34.02 -6.90
C GLU A 201 2.78 -34.90 -7.50
N HIS A 202 2.57 -35.43 -8.71
CA HIS A 202 3.53 -36.25 -9.45
C HIS A 202 4.21 -35.50 -10.61
N GLY A 203 3.98 -34.18 -10.73
CA GLY A 203 4.58 -33.34 -11.76
C GLY A 203 3.91 -33.44 -13.14
N LYS A 204 2.73 -34.07 -13.25
CA LYS A 204 1.99 -34.20 -14.51
C LYS A 204 0.98 -33.05 -14.67
N PRO A 205 0.77 -32.52 -15.89
CA PRO A 205 -0.16 -31.41 -16.09
C PRO A 205 -1.61 -31.75 -15.73
N LEU A 206 -2.21 -30.95 -14.84
CA LEU A 206 -3.62 -31.02 -14.48
C LEU A 206 -4.49 -30.69 -15.70
N LEU A 207 -5.51 -31.51 -15.93
CA LEU A 207 -6.49 -31.32 -17.00
C LEU A 207 -7.83 -30.89 -16.38
N ASN A 208 -8.54 -29.99 -17.05
CA ASN A 208 -9.92 -29.66 -16.68
C ASN A 208 -10.90 -30.75 -17.17
N ALA A 209 -12.17 -30.61 -16.81
CA ALA A 209 -13.23 -31.54 -17.24
C ALA A 209 -13.36 -31.70 -18.76
N ASN A 210 -12.82 -30.75 -19.54
CA ASN A 210 -12.82 -30.75 -21.00
C ASN A 210 -11.49 -31.28 -21.60
N GLY A 211 -10.59 -31.83 -20.79
CA GLY A 211 -9.30 -32.38 -21.23
C GLY A 211 -8.22 -31.33 -21.56
N LYS A 212 -8.46 -30.04 -21.30
CA LYS A 212 -7.47 -28.96 -21.51
C LYS A 212 -6.61 -28.76 -20.26
N THR A 213 -5.31 -28.53 -20.46
CA THR A 213 -4.37 -28.20 -19.39
C THR A 213 -4.81 -26.97 -18.61
N VAL A 214 -4.92 -27.11 -17.30
CA VAL A 214 -5.12 -26.00 -16.37
C VAL A 214 -3.83 -25.19 -16.35
N LEU A 215 -3.92 -23.88 -16.61
CA LEU A 215 -2.76 -23.00 -16.61
C LEU A 215 -2.67 -22.24 -15.28
N ARG A 216 -1.45 -22.18 -14.75
CA ARG A 216 -1.07 -21.30 -13.65
C ARG A 216 -0.72 -19.93 -14.21
N LYS A 217 -1.41 -18.92 -13.68
CA LYS A 217 -1.10 -17.52 -13.97
C LYS A 217 0.37 -17.23 -13.61
N SER A 218 1.07 -16.48 -14.44
CA SER A 218 2.48 -16.14 -14.26
C SER A 218 2.79 -15.46 -12.92
N TYR A 219 1.86 -14.66 -12.39
CA TYR A 219 1.99 -14.08 -11.04
C TYR A 219 2.05 -15.14 -9.93
N SER A 220 1.27 -16.23 -10.04
CA SER A 220 1.35 -17.33 -9.07
C SER A 220 2.66 -18.09 -9.19
N VAL A 221 3.22 -18.21 -10.40
CA VAL A 221 4.55 -18.79 -10.63
C VAL A 221 5.62 -17.92 -9.96
N LEU A 222 5.59 -16.59 -10.18
CA LEU A 222 6.52 -15.65 -9.57
C LEU A 222 6.52 -15.75 -8.03
N GLN A 223 5.34 -15.82 -7.41
CA GLN A 223 5.23 -15.98 -5.96
C GLN A 223 5.81 -17.30 -5.46
N ASP A 224 5.61 -18.39 -6.21
CA ASP A 224 6.14 -19.70 -5.84
C ASP A 224 7.66 -19.76 -6.00
N ASP A 225 8.18 -19.23 -7.11
CA ASP A 225 9.61 -19.19 -7.41
C ASP A 225 10.35 -18.34 -6.35
N PHE A 226 9.80 -17.18 -6.00
CA PHE A 226 10.36 -16.33 -4.94
C PHE A 226 10.32 -17.03 -3.57
N PHE A 227 9.17 -17.61 -3.19
CA PHE A 227 9.04 -18.32 -1.93
C PHE A 227 10.03 -19.48 -1.82
N ALA A 228 10.14 -20.31 -2.87
CA ALA A 228 11.08 -21.42 -2.91
C ALA A 228 12.54 -20.95 -2.81
N ALA A 229 12.88 -19.83 -3.46
CA ALA A 229 14.21 -19.24 -3.36
C ALA A 229 14.52 -18.76 -1.93
N MET A 230 13.57 -18.10 -1.25
CA MET A 230 13.77 -17.67 0.14
C MET A 230 13.88 -18.86 1.11
N ARG A 231 13.07 -19.91 0.92
CA ARG A 231 13.23 -21.16 1.69
C ARG A 231 14.61 -21.78 1.48
N LYS A 232 15.07 -21.86 0.23
CA LYS A 232 16.41 -22.40 -0.11
C LYS A 232 17.54 -21.55 0.49
N ALA A 233 17.33 -20.26 0.66
CA ALA A 233 18.27 -19.35 1.32
C ALA A 233 18.27 -19.46 2.87
N GLY A 234 17.40 -20.29 3.45
CA GLY A 234 17.36 -20.56 4.90
C GLY A 234 16.30 -19.79 5.68
N TYR A 235 15.39 -19.09 5.01
CA TYR A 235 14.27 -18.38 5.66
C TYR A 235 13.10 -19.35 5.86
N ASP A 236 13.13 -20.14 6.94
CA ASP A 236 12.20 -21.25 7.17
C ASP A 236 10.89 -20.88 7.90
N ASP A 237 10.76 -19.64 8.33
CA ASP A 237 9.65 -19.10 9.11
C ASP A 237 8.77 -18.11 8.31
N VAL A 238 9.07 -17.94 7.02
CA VAL A 238 8.17 -17.29 6.07
C VAL A 238 7.24 -18.30 5.40
N GLU A 239 6.06 -17.82 5.05
CA GLU A 239 5.05 -18.56 4.30
C GLU A 239 4.80 -17.95 2.90
N ARG A 240 4.32 -18.80 2.01
CA ARG A 240 3.79 -18.36 0.72
C ARG A 240 2.48 -17.58 0.96
N GLY A 241 2.21 -16.56 0.14
CA GLY A 241 0.86 -16.00 -0.01
C GLY A 241 -0.20 -17.07 -0.28
N GLU A 242 -1.49 -16.75 -0.16
CA GLU A 242 -2.56 -17.72 -0.45
C GLU A 242 -2.64 -18.05 -1.96
N ARG A 243 -2.72 -19.35 -2.30
CA ARG A 243 -2.87 -19.81 -3.69
C ARG A 243 -4.30 -19.58 -4.16
N GLY A 244 -4.47 -18.99 -5.34
CA GLY A 244 -5.79 -18.78 -5.91
C GLY A 244 -6.61 -17.66 -5.24
N SER A 245 -5.98 -16.82 -4.42
CA SER A 245 -6.63 -15.66 -3.81
C SER A 245 -7.33 -14.79 -4.85
N SER A 246 -8.57 -14.40 -4.56
CA SER A 246 -9.38 -13.46 -5.34
C SER A 246 -9.21 -12.01 -4.91
N GLU A 247 -8.29 -11.72 -3.98
CA GLU A 247 -8.01 -10.35 -3.54
C GLU A 247 -7.53 -9.48 -4.70
N GLU A 248 -8.19 -8.34 -4.90
CA GLU A 248 -7.76 -7.35 -5.88
C GLU A 248 -6.54 -6.58 -5.36
N HIS A 249 -5.60 -6.29 -6.25
CA HIS A 249 -4.46 -5.45 -5.91
C HIS A 249 -4.91 -4.00 -5.74
N LEU A 250 -4.78 -3.48 -4.53
CA LEU A 250 -4.98 -2.07 -4.23
C LEU A 250 -3.68 -1.29 -4.46
N THR A 251 -3.77 -0.10 -5.04
CA THR A 251 -2.65 0.85 -5.03
C THR A 251 -2.31 1.23 -3.60
N VAL A 252 -1.07 1.70 -3.36
CA VAL A 252 -0.63 2.12 -2.01
C VAL A 252 -1.62 3.13 -1.39
N THR A 253 -2.08 4.11 -2.17
CA THR A 253 -3.08 5.09 -1.72
C THR A 253 -4.43 4.44 -1.38
N GLN A 254 -4.92 3.51 -2.22
CA GLN A 254 -6.18 2.82 -1.94
C GLN A 254 -6.10 1.99 -0.66
N PHE A 255 -4.99 1.26 -0.48
CA PHE A 255 -4.76 0.47 0.72
C PHE A 255 -4.71 1.36 1.97
N LYS A 256 -3.97 2.48 1.94
CA LYS A 256 -3.91 3.43 3.05
C LYS A 256 -5.28 4.00 3.40
N VAL A 257 -6.05 4.43 2.40
CA VAL A 257 -7.42 4.93 2.64
C VAL A 257 -8.29 3.87 3.30
N GLN A 258 -8.19 2.60 2.87
CA GLN A 258 -8.96 1.52 3.48
C GLN A 258 -8.50 1.25 4.93
N GLN A 259 -7.20 1.28 5.21
CA GLN A 259 -6.66 1.09 6.56
C GLN A 259 -7.07 2.22 7.51
N GLU A 260 -6.97 3.47 7.07
CA GLU A 260 -7.40 4.62 7.87
C GLU A 260 -8.93 4.62 8.09
N GLN A 261 -9.71 4.15 7.13
CA GLN A 261 -11.16 3.94 7.32
C GLN A 261 -11.46 2.87 8.37
N ALA A 262 -10.69 1.77 8.41
CA ALA A 262 -10.83 0.74 9.44
C ALA A 262 -10.45 1.28 10.82
N ARG A 263 -9.33 2.02 10.92
CA ARG A 263 -8.88 2.69 12.15
C ARG A 263 -9.91 3.70 12.66
N LEU A 264 -10.51 4.48 11.75
CA LEU A 264 -11.59 5.41 12.07
C LEU A 264 -12.82 4.69 12.65
N ALA A 265 -13.17 3.52 12.09
CA ALA A 265 -14.30 2.72 12.58
C ALA A 265 -14.04 2.19 14.00
N GLU A 266 -12.82 1.72 14.28
CA GLU A 266 -12.40 1.26 15.60
C GLU A 266 -12.48 2.38 16.65
N PHE A 267 -11.89 3.55 16.36
CA PHE A 267 -11.96 4.70 17.26
C PHE A 267 -13.39 5.19 17.48
N THR A 268 -14.23 5.15 16.44
CA THR A 268 -15.65 5.52 16.55
C THR A 268 -16.38 4.56 17.49
N GLU A 269 -16.12 3.26 17.41
CA GLU A 269 -16.71 2.27 18.32
C GLU A 269 -16.19 2.43 19.75
N GLN A 270 -14.89 2.67 19.93
CA GLN A 270 -14.31 2.97 21.25
C GLN A 270 -14.95 4.23 21.87
N ASN A 271 -15.10 5.30 21.10
CA ASN A 271 -15.77 6.51 21.57
C ASN A 271 -17.22 6.24 21.98
N ARG A 272 -17.96 5.44 21.19
CA ARG A 272 -19.33 5.02 21.52
C ARG A 272 -19.41 4.23 22.82
N GLN A 273 -18.46 3.32 23.06
CA GLN A 273 -18.38 2.57 24.32
C GLN A 273 -18.10 3.49 25.51
N GLN A 274 -17.18 4.45 25.34
CA GLN A 274 -16.85 5.42 26.38
C GLN A 274 -18.03 6.34 26.70
N GLU A 275 -18.79 6.77 25.69
CA GLU A 275 -20.01 7.56 25.85
C GLU A 275 -21.09 6.79 26.63
N LYS A 276 -21.28 5.49 26.35
CA LYS A 276 -22.19 4.63 27.14
C LYS A 276 -21.74 4.51 28.60
N GLN A 277 -20.44 4.38 28.84
CA GLN A 277 -19.89 4.33 30.20
C GLN A 277 -20.14 5.65 30.93
N ALA A 278 -19.88 6.78 30.28
CA ALA A 278 -20.14 8.11 30.82
C ALA A 278 -21.62 8.33 31.13
N ALA A 279 -22.54 7.93 30.23
CA ALA A 279 -23.98 8.00 30.48
C ALA A 279 -24.42 7.14 31.68
N THR A 280 -23.83 5.95 31.83
CA THR A 280 -24.09 5.06 32.98
C THR A 280 -23.60 5.67 34.30
N LEU A 281 -22.42 6.32 34.29
CA LEU A 281 -21.90 7.05 35.44
C LEU A 281 -22.82 8.24 35.79
N GLY A 282 -23.25 8.99 34.78
CA GLY A 282 -24.22 10.10 34.93
C GLY A 282 -25.53 9.64 35.59
N SER A 283 -26.14 8.55 35.10
CA SER A 283 -27.37 8.00 35.70
C SER A 283 -27.16 7.53 37.15
N LYS A 284 -25.98 6.99 37.49
CA LYS A 284 -25.66 6.62 38.89
C LYS A 284 -25.54 7.85 39.79
N ILE A 285 -24.93 8.93 39.30
CA ILE A 285 -24.84 10.20 40.02
C ILE A 285 -26.24 10.79 40.23
N GLU A 286 -27.07 10.83 39.19
CA GLU A 286 -28.45 11.32 39.27
C GLU A 286 -29.29 10.54 40.29
N LYS A 287 -29.16 9.20 40.34
CA LYS A 287 -29.82 8.37 41.36
C LYS A 287 -29.37 8.73 42.78
N ILE A 288 -28.09 8.98 42.99
CA ILE A 288 -27.56 9.39 44.30
C ILE A 288 -28.08 10.79 44.69
N GLN A 289 -28.12 11.72 43.73
CA GLN A 289 -28.68 13.06 43.95
C GLN A 289 -30.17 13.01 44.26
N ASN A 290 -30.96 12.20 43.55
CA ASN A 290 -32.39 12.03 43.83
C ASN A 290 -32.64 11.37 45.21
N GLN A 291 -31.79 10.43 45.63
CA GLN A 291 -31.85 9.86 46.99
C GLN A 291 -31.48 10.88 48.09
N ARG A 292 -30.67 11.90 47.78
CA ARG A 292 -30.39 13.02 48.70
C ARG A 292 -31.60 13.94 48.92
N VAL A 293 -32.57 13.99 47.98
CA VAL A 293 -33.79 14.81 48.13
C VAL A 293 -34.70 14.30 49.26
N ASP A 294 -34.57 13.02 49.66
CA ASP A 294 -35.33 12.41 50.76
C ASP A 294 -34.91 12.91 52.16
N VAL A 295 -33.83 13.70 52.24
CA VAL A 295 -33.37 14.42 53.44
C VAL A 295 -34.33 15.56 53.83
N ARG A 296 -35.24 16.01 52.95
CA ARG A 296 -36.32 16.97 53.30
C ARG A 296 -37.26 16.47 54.41
N SER A 297 -37.30 15.17 54.68
CA SER A 297 -38.02 14.61 55.83
C SER A 297 -37.44 15.05 57.19
N ILE A 298 -36.19 15.55 57.22
CA ILE A 298 -35.52 16.09 58.42
C ILE A 298 -36.11 17.44 58.85
N GLU A 299 -36.64 18.25 57.93
CA GLU A 299 -37.28 19.54 58.25
C GLU A 299 -38.58 19.40 59.05
N LYS A 300 -39.13 18.17 59.15
CA LYS A 300 -40.34 17.87 59.92
C LYS A 300 -40.06 17.49 61.38
N ILE A 301 -38.78 17.38 61.79
CA ILE A 301 -38.42 17.08 63.18
C ILE A 301 -38.69 18.33 64.02
N VAL A 302 -39.69 18.26 64.91
CA VAL A 302 -40.10 19.38 65.77
C VAL A 302 -39.20 19.41 67.00
N ALA A 303 -38.35 20.44 67.08
CA ALA A 303 -37.54 20.67 68.26
C ALA A 303 -38.37 21.43 69.31
N THR A 304 -38.52 20.89 70.52
CA THR A 304 -39.32 21.53 71.59
C THR A 304 -38.42 22.38 72.47
N SER A 305 -38.79 23.65 72.70
CA SER A 305 -38.05 24.55 73.58
C SER A 305 -38.24 24.15 75.04
N ILE A 306 -37.15 24.15 75.81
CA ILE A 306 -37.21 23.89 77.25
C ILE A 306 -37.57 25.23 77.93
N PRO A 307 -38.68 25.32 78.69
CA PRO A 307 -39.06 26.56 79.37
C PRO A 307 -37.92 27.09 80.24
N PHE A 308 -37.67 28.40 80.18
CA PHE A 308 -36.63 29.10 80.96
C PHE A 308 -35.18 28.66 80.69
N SER A 309 -34.91 27.97 79.58
CA SER A 309 -33.56 27.62 79.12
C SER A 309 -33.35 28.00 77.66
N SER A 310 -32.12 28.37 77.29
CA SER A 310 -31.73 28.53 75.89
C SER A 310 -31.53 27.20 75.15
N LYS A 311 -31.81 26.07 75.82
CA LYS A 311 -31.62 24.71 75.31
C LYS A 311 -32.90 24.18 74.68
N VAL A 312 -32.73 23.35 73.66
CA VAL A 312 -33.82 22.72 72.90
C VAL A 312 -33.72 21.20 73.11
N ALA A 313 -34.86 20.53 73.31
CA ALA A 313 -34.95 19.09 73.46
C ALA A 313 -35.39 18.43 72.13
N VAL A 314 -34.80 17.28 71.83
CA VAL A 314 -35.14 16.42 70.69
C VAL A 314 -35.37 15.01 71.23
N GLU A 315 -36.37 14.30 70.73
CA GLU A 315 -36.61 12.91 71.13
C GLU A 315 -35.42 12.02 70.75
N ARG A 316 -35.13 11.03 71.60
CA ARG A 316 -33.98 10.12 71.43
C ARG A 316 -34.06 9.37 70.10
N GLU A 317 -35.26 8.96 69.69
CA GLU A 317 -35.50 8.28 68.42
C GLU A 317 -35.19 9.18 67.21
N ASP A 318 -35.56 10.46 67.29
CA ASP A 318 -35.27 11.44 66.24
C ASP A 318 -33.77 11.78 66.17
N PHE A 319 -33.08 11.81 67.31
CA PHE A 319 -31.62 11.95 67.35
C PHE A 319 -30.90 10.75 66.70
N ASP A 320 -31.30 9.52 67.02
CA ASP A 320 -30.70 8.31 66.46
C ASP A 320 -30.98 8.18 64.95
N ARG A 321 -32.20 8.57 64.51
CA ARG A 321 -32.55 8.70 63.08
C ARG A 321 -31.69 9.75 62.38
N LEU A 322 -31.54 10.94 62.96
CA LEU A 322 -30.73 12.04 62.39
C LEU A 322 -29.25 11.65 62.28
N SER A 323 -28.68 11.04 63.32
CA SER A 323 -27.30 10.54 63.34
C SER A 323 -27.05 9.48 62.27
N THR A 324 -28.00 8.56 62.07
CA THR A 324 -27.93 7.53 61.03
C THR A 324 -28.03 8.14 59.62
N LEU A 325 -28.93 9.10 59.41
CA LEU A 325 -29.07 9.82 58.15
C LEU A 325 -27.81 10.63 57.80
N ALA A 326 -27.22 11.32 58.78
CA ALA A 326 -25.97 12.08 58.60
C ALA A 326 -24.81 11.17 58.16
N LYS A 327 -24.64 10.00 58.80
CA LYS A 327 -23.62 9.00 58.40
C LYS A 327 -23.85 8.46 56.98
N LYS A 328 -25.11 8.20 56.61
CA LYS A 328 -25.48 7.79 55.24
C LYS A 328 -25.20 8.88 54.22
N TYR A 329 -25.49 10.15 54.54
CA TYR A 329 -25.24 11.31 53.69
C TYR A 329 -23.75 11.47 53.37
N VAL A 330 -22.89 11.48 54.39
CA VAL A 330 -21.42 11.59 54.21
C VAL A 330 -20.88 10.44 53.36
N THR A 331 -21.44 9.23 53.51
CA THR A 331 -21.05 8.07 52.70
C THR A 331 -21.50 8.22 51.25
N ALA A 332 -22.71 8.72 51.01
CA ALA A 332 -23.25 8.99 49.67
C ALA A 332 -22.45 10.09 48.95
N GLU A 333 -22.10 11.16 49.66
CA GLU A 333 -21.27 12.25 49.15
C GLU A 333 -19.90 11.79 48.68
N LYS A 334 -19.22 10.98 49.49
CA LYS A 334 -17.92 10.39 49.11
C LYS A 334 -18.03 9.51 47.87
N LYS A 335 -19.14 8.77 47.71
CA LYS A 335 -19.40 7.95 46.51
C LYS A 335 -19.68 8.82 45.29
N GLU A 336 -20.50 9.85 45.43
CA GLU A 336 -20.80 10.82 44.37
C GLU A 336 -19.53 11.51 43.88
N SER A 337 -18.70 12.04 44.80
CA SER A 337 -17.43 12.68 44.44
C SER A 337 -16.49 11.75 43.66
N LYS A 338 -16.42 10.47 44.03
CA LYS A 338 -15.64 9.47 43.28
C LYS A 338 -16.21 9.22 41.88
N LEU A 339 -17.53 9.10 41.75
CA LEU A 339 -18.20 8.92 40.46
C LEU A 339 -18.06 10.15 39.58
N GLN A 340 -18.14 11.35 40.14
CA GLN A 340 -17.94 12.60 39.40
C GLN A 340 -16.53 12.68 38.84
N LYS A 341 -15.49 12.36 39.64
CA LYS A 341 -14.11 12.28 39.14
C LYS A 341 -13.94 11.27 38.00
N ALA A 342 -14.61 10.12 38.09
CA ALA A 342 -14.60 9.11 37.03
C ALA A 342 -15.32 9.60 35.76
N LEU A 343 -16.44 10.32 35.90
CA LEU A 343 -17.17 10.93 34.80
C LEU A 343 -16.36 12.04 34.12
N ASP A 344 -15.65 12.88 34.89
CA ASP A 344 -14.79 13.93 34.36
C ASP A 344 -13.61 13.31 33.58
N ALA A 345 -13.01 12.24 34.10
CA ALA A 345 -11.96 11.50 33.41
C ALA A 345 -12.47 10.85 32.10
N ALA A 346 -13.65 10.21 32.14
CA ALA A 346 -14.28 9.64 30.96
C ALA A 346 -14.62 10.72 29.92
N SER A 347 -15.11 11.88 30.35
CA SER A 347 -15.44 13.01 29.47
C SER A 347 -14.19 13.58 28.79
N LYS A 348 -13.07 13.68 29.50
CA LYS A 348 -11.77 14.07 28.91
C LYS A 348 -11.31 13.07 27.84
N LEU A 349 -11.47 11.77 28.10
CA LEU A 349 -11.11 10.73 27.14
C LEU A 349 -12.00 10.79 25.88
N ILE A 350 -13.31 10.97 26.05
CA ILE A 350 -14.26 11.17 24.94
C ILE A 350 -13.86 12.39 24.10
N ALA A 351 -13.52 13.51 24.74
CA ALA A 351 -13.09 14.71 24.03
C ALA A 351 -11.81 14.47 23.20
N LYS A 352 -10.84 13.73 23.75
CA LYS A 352 -9.62 13.35 23.04
C LYS A 352 -9.92 12.43 21.84
N LEU A 353 -10.73 11.38 22.05
CA LEU A 353 -11.13 10.46 20.98
C LEU A 353 -11.90 11.18 19.86
N LYS A 354 -12.78 12.13 20.20
CA LYS A 354 -13.48 12.95 19.21
C LYS A 354 -12.52 13.79 18.37
N ALA A 355 -11.53 14.43 19.00
CA ALA A 355 -10.52 15.20 18.29
C ALA A 355 -9.69 14.31 17.34
N GLU A 356 -9.30 13.12 17.77
CA GLU A 356 -8.59 12.14 16.92
C GLU A 356 -9.47 11.66 15.75
N ILE A 357 -10.74 11.35 16.01
CA ILE A 357 -11.72 10.97 14.97
C ILE A 357 -11.86 12.09 13.91
N ASP A 358 -11.96 13.34 14.33
CA ASP A 358 -12.12 14.46 13.40
C ASP A 358 -10.83 14.72 12.61
N SER A 359 -9.66 14.58 13.24
CA SER A 359 -8.36 14.62 12.55
C SER A 359 -8.24 13.51 11.49
N LEU A 360 -8.58 12.27 11.83
CA LEU A 360 -8.53 11.13 10.90
C LEU A 360 -9.51 11.29 9.74
N LYS A 361 -10.72 11.81 10.00
CA LYS A 361 -11.69 12.13 8.93
C LYS A 361 -11.12 13.16 7.97
N GLN A 362 -10.47 14.19 8.49
CA GLN A 362 -9.84 15.21 7.66
C GLN A 362 -8.71 14.61 6.81
N GLU A 363 -7.83 13.80 7.41
CA GLU A 363 -6.73 13.16 6.69
C GLU A 363 -7.24 12.23 5.56
N ILE A 364 -8.27 11.42 5.82
CA ILE A 364 -8.92 10.58 4.80
C ILE A 364 -9.53 11.43 3.68
N SER A 365 -10.13 12.57 4.02
CA SER A 365 -10.67 13.53 3.05
C SER A 365 -9.57 14.10 2.16
N ASP A 366 -8.46 14.51 2.76
CA ASP A 366 -7.31 15.08 2.05
C ASP A 366 -6.66 14.04 1.12
N TYR A 367 -6.49 12.79 1.56
CA TYR A 367 -6.04 11.71 0.69
C TYR A 367 -6.97 11.48 -0.50
N LYS A 368 -8.29 11.48 -0.28
CA LYS A 368 -9.29 11.33 -1.35
C LYS A 368 -9.28 12.54 -2.30
N SER A 369 -9.08 13.74 -1.77
CA SER A 369 -9.04 15.01 -2.52
C SER A 369 -7.79 15.13 -3.39
N VAL A 370 -6.60 14.84 -2.85
CA VAL A 370 -5.35 14.80 -3.64
C VAL A 370 -5.48 13.78 -4.76
N HIS A 371 -6.04 12.62 -4.45
CA HIS A 371 -6.27 11.58 -5.43
C HIS A 371 -7.35 11.94 -6.48
N SER A 372 -8.42 12.65 -6.12
CA SER A 372 -9.44 13.11 -7.06
C SER A 372 -8.93 14.24 -7.97
N LYS A 373 -8.15 15.18 -7.43
CA LYS A 373 -7.42 16.20 -8.19
C LYS A 373 -6.46 15.58 -9.21
N LEU A 374 -5.81 14.48 -8.85
CA LEU A 374 -4.93 13.72 -9.75
C LEU A 374 -5.66 12.92 -10.85
N ARG A 375 -6.99 12.69 -10.75
CA ARG A 375 -7.62 11.61 -11.52
C ARG A 375 -8.46 11.93 -12.76
N ALA A 376 -8.86 13.15 -13.11
CA ALA A 376 -9.76 13.24 -14.27
C ALA A 376 -9.77 14.56 -15.03
N ALA A 377 -10.38 15.61 -14.47
CA ALA A 377 -10.96 16.62 -15.35
C ALA A 377 -9.94 17.55 -16.02
N GLU A 378 -8.90 18.01 -15.31
CA GLU A 378 -7.93 18.97 -15.88
C GLU A 378 -6.92 18.29 -16.79
N LEU A 379 -6.33 17.17 -16.35
CA LEU A 379 -5.39 16.41 -17.17
C LEU A 379 -6.05 15.82 -18.43
N GLU A 380 -7.30 15.33 -18.37
CA GLU A 380 -8.00 14.86 -19.58
C GLU A 380 -8.38 16.01 -20.51
N ARG A 381 -8.77 17.18 -19.97
CA ARG A 381 -9.02 18.38 -20.79
C ARG A 381 -7.75 18.86 -21.48
N GLU A 382 -6.65 18.98 -20.74
CA GLU A 382 -5.37 19.43 -21.28
C GLU A 382 -4.82 18.43 -22.32
N ASN A 383 -4.93 17.12 -22.07
CA ASN A 383 -4.53 16.09 -23.04
C ASN A 383 -5.42 16.12 -24.30
N THR A 384 -6.72 16.37 -24.15
CA THR A 384 -7.64 16.52 -25.28
C THR A 384 -7.33 17.78 -26.09
N GLU A 385 -7.02 18.89 -25.42
CA GLU A 385 -6.63 20.14 -26.06
C GLU A 385 -5.28 20.01 -26.79
N LEU A 386 -4.29 19.38 -26.18
CA LEU A 386 -2.99 19.09 -26.79
C LEU A 386 -3.13 18.17 -28.02
N ARG A 387 -3.96 17.12 -27.94
CA ARG A 387 -4.29 16.27 -29.11
C ARG A 387 -5.04 17.03 -30.20
N GLY A 388 -5.83 18.04 -29.84
CA GLY A 388 -6.45 18.95 -30.79
C GLY A 388 -5.43 19.81 -31.52
N LYS A 389 -4.49 20.43 -30.78
CA LYS A 389 -3.41 21.26 -31.33
C LYS A 389 -2.48 20.46 -32.23
N VAL A 390 -2.08 19.24 -31.82
CA VAL A 390 -1.26 18.34 -32.64
C VAL A 390 -1.96 18.03 -33.96
N ARG A 391 -3.23 17.64 -33.96
CA ARG A 391 -3.99 17.38 -35.20
C ARG A 391 -4.06 18.61 -36.11
N SER A 392 -4.26 19.79 -35.54
CA SER A 392 -4.27 21.04 -36.32
C SER A 392 -2.91 21.31 -36.98
N TYR A 393 -1.81 21.08 -36.26
CA TYR A 393 -0.47 21.21 -36.84
C TYR A 393 -0.19 20.15 -37.91
N GLU A 394 -0.60 18.91 -37.69
CA GLU A 394 -0.50 17.83 -38.70
C GLU A 394 -1.26 18.16 -39.98
N ASP A 395 -2.49 18.70 -39.86
CA ASP A 395 -3.30 19.15 -41.00
C ASP A 395 -2.63 20.29 -41.76
N VAL A 396 -2.05 21.27 -41.06
CA VAL A 396 -1.32 22.39 -41.69
C VAL A 396 -0.06 21.88 -42.38
N ILE A 397 0.70 20.99 -41.74
CA ILE A 397 1.90 20.37 -42.31
C ILE A 397 1.55 19.55 -43.55
N GLN A 398 0.42 18.83 -43.52
CA GLN A 398 -0.05 18.04 -44.65
C GLN A 398 -0.54 18.92 -45.81
N ARG A 399 -1.36 19.95 -45.54
CA ARG A 399 -1.84 20.89 -46.57
C ARG A 399 -0.71 21.63 -47.28
N ASN A 400 0.39 21.91 -46.57
CA ASN A 400 1.54 22.64 -47.11
C ASN A 400 2.68 21.70 -47.56
N ASN A 401 2.48 20.37 -47.56
CA ASN A 401 3.50 19.37 -47.88
C ASN A 401 4.83 19.55 -47.12
N LEU A 402 4.76 20.00 -45.87
CA LEU A 402 5.92 20.32 -45.04
C LEU A 402 6.46 19.11 -44.25
N TRP A 403 5.85 17.94 -44.38
CA TRP A 403 6.26 16.71 -43.69
C TRP A 403 7.74 16.37 -43.89
N ARG A 404 8.33 16.75 -45.02
CA ARG A 404 9.76 16.61 -45.32
C ARG A 404 10.70 17.29 -44.31
N PHE A 405 10.22 18.32 -43.61
CA PHE A 405 11.01 19.06 -42.62
C PHE A 405 10.86 18.51 -41.19
N PHE A 406 9.78 17.76 -40.92
CA PHE A 406 9.46 17.23 -39.58
C PHE A 406 9.67 15.71 -39.47
N HIS A 407 9.74 15.00 -40.59
CA HIS A 407 10.10 13.58 -40.67
C HIS A 407 11.22 13.36 -41.68
N PRO A 408 12.50 13.30 -41.26
CA PRO A 408 13.63 13.20 -42.18
C PRO A 408 13.69 11.92 -43.02
N ARG A 409 12.89 10.88 -42.74
CA ARG A 409 12.83 9.65 -43.54
C ARG A 409 11.48 8.96 -43.44
N LYS A 410 10.57 9.29 -44.36
CA LYS A 410 9.55 8.37 -44.91
C LYS A 410 8.94 9.04 -46.14
N GLU A 411 9.61 8.91 -47.28
CA GLU A 411 8.93 9.02 -48.57
C GLU A 411 7.81 7.97 -48.58
N LYS A 412 6.55 8.42 -48.47
CA LYS A 412 5.41 7.60 -48.88
C LYS A 412 5.47 7.52 -50.40
N ALA A 413 5.71 6.32 -50.92
CA ALA A 413 5.48 6.01 -52.31
C ALA A 413 4.03 6.37 -52.66
N VAL A 414 3.88 7.28 -53.63
CA VAL A 414 2.60 7.62 -54.25
C VAL A 414 2.15 6.38 -55.03
N THR A 415 1.13 5.69 -54.54
CA THR A 415 0.39 4.73 -55.37
C THR A 415 -0.42 5.53 -56.39
N ARG A 416 0.07 5.51 -57.61
CA ARG A 416 -0.58 6.03 -58.81
C ARG A 416 -1.55 4.95 -59.30
N ASP A 417 -2.81 5.06 -58.95
CA ASP A 417 -3.91 4.34 -59.60
C ASP A 417 -5.25 5.05 -59.31
N GLU A 418 -5.43 6.22 -59.92
CA GLU A 418 -6.75 6.75 -60.31
C GLU A 418 -6.53 7.56 -61.62
N ALA A 419 -6.35 6.82 -62.71
CA ALA A 419 -6.46 7.34 -64.07
C ALA A 419 -6.77 6.20 -65.04
N ARG A 420 -7.99 5.65 -64.96
CA ARG A 420 -8.83 5.28 -66.11
C ARG A 420 -10.18 4.76 -65.67
#